data_AF-A0A9E6C5M0-F1
#
_entry.id   AF-A0A9E6C5M0-F1
#
_cell.length_a   1.000
_cell.length_b   1.000
_cell.length_c   1.000
_cell.angle_alpha   90.00
_cell.angle_beta   90.00
_cell.angle_gamma   90.00
#
_symmetry.space_group_name_H-M   'P 1'
#
loop_
_entity.id
_entity.type
_entity.pdbx_description
1 polymer ?
#
loop_
_entity_poly.entity_id
_entity_poly.type
_entity_poly.pdbx_seq_one_letter_code
_entity_poly.pdbx_strand_id
1 'polypeptide(L)' 'DRFLRVSKQTRHVIYSAFAIAFVYNVIGLGIAVTGRLTPVIAAILMPVSSISVVVYVTLWTNWLARKLR' A
#
# COMPACT_ATOMS: atom_id res chain seq x y z
N ASP A 1 -20.78 -14.91 -12.54
CA ASP A 1 -20.69 -14.28 -11.20
C ASP A 1 -19.35 -14.38 -10.47
N ARG A 2 -18.58 -15.48 -10.58
CA ARG A 2 -17.30 -15.64 -9.85
C ARG A 2 -16.30 -14.50 -10.13
N PHE A 3 -16.13 -14.09 -11.38
CA PHE A 3 -15.27 -12.96 -11.77
C PHE A 3 -15.73 -11.60 -11.22
N LEU A 4 -17.04 -11.33 -11.18
CA LEU A 4 -17.61 -10.11 -10.60
C LEU A 4 -17.36 -10.02 -9.09
N ARG A 5 -17.43 -11.16 -8.38
CA ARG A 5 -17.15 -11.22 -6.93
C ARG A 5 -15.69 -10.95 -6.63
N VAL A 6 -14.78 -11.52 -7.41
CA VAL A 6 -13.33 -11.28 -7.30
C VAL A 6 -13.01 -9.81 -7.57
N SER A 7 -13.54 -9.23 -8.65
CA SER A 7 -13.37 -7.80 -8.96
C SER A 7 -13.81 -6.88 -7.82
N LYS A 8 -14.97 -7.14 -7.19
CA LYS A 8 -15.43 -6.36 -6.03
C LYS A 8 -14.48 -6.47 -4.82
N GLN A 9 -13.94 -7.66 -4.55
CA GLN A 9 -12.96 -7.86 -3.47
C GLN A 9 -11.61 -7.22 -3.77
N THR A 10 -11.10 -7.36 -5.00
CA THR A 10 -9.87 -6.71 -5.45
C THR A 10 -9.98 -5.20 -5.33
N ARG A 11 -11.13 -4.61 -5.65
CA ARG A 11 -11.36 -3.17 -5.46
C ARG A 11 -11.18 -2.75 -4.00
N HIS A 12 -11.65 -3.55 -3.04
CA HIS A 12 -11.45 -3.28 -1.61
C HIS A 12 -9.98 -3.39 -1.18
N VAL A 13 -9.25 -4.37 -1.74
CA VAL A 13 -7.80 -4.51 -1.53
C VAL A 13 -7.05 -3.29 -2.08
N ILE A 14 -7.43 -2.79 -3.26
CA ILE A 14 -6.81 -1.59 -3.85
C ILE A 14 -7.06 -0.36 -2.96
N TYR A 15 -8.30 -0.12 -2.51
CA TYR A 15 -8.59 1.03 -1.64
C TYR A 15 -7.83 0.96 -0.31
N SER A 16 -7.74 -0.23 0.31
CA SER A 16 -6.96 -0.39 1.55
C SER A 16 -5.46 -0.18 1.32
N ALA A 17 -4.91 -0.67 0.19
CA ALA A 17 -3.52 -0.43 -0.18
C ALA A 17 -3.24 1.06 -0.44
N PHE A 18 -4.19 1.78 -1.03
CA PHE A 18 -4.11 3.22 -1.23
C PHE A 18 -4.12 4.00 0.09
N ALA A 19 -4.92 3.54 1.07
CA ALA A 19 -4.92 4.12 2.41
C ALA A 19 -3.55 3.95 3.10
N ILE A 20 -2.91 2.78 2.96
CA ILE A 20 -1.56 2.54 3.47
C ILE A 20 -0.55 3.50 2.82
N ALA A 21 -0.59 3.63 1.49
CA ALA A 21 0.26 4.56 0.74
C ALA A 21 0.08 6.00 1.23
N PHE A 22 -1.17 6.42 1.47
CA PHE A 22 -1.49 7.76 1.95
C PHE A 22 -0.90 8.02 3.34
N VAL A 23 -0.99 7.05 4.26
CA VAL A 23 -0.39 7.17 5.60
C VAL A 23 1.13 7.40 5.53
N TYR A 24 1.85 6.63 4.70
CA TYR A 24 3.30 6.84 4.52
C TYR A 24 3.63 8.22 3.95
N ASN A 25 2.82 8.71 3.02
CA ASN A 25 2.98 10.07 2.47
C ASN A 25 2.72 11.14 3.54
N VAL A 26 1.70 10.99 4.39
CA VAL A 26 1.42 11.91 5.50
C VAL A 26 2.56 11.92 6.52
N ILE A 27 3.13 10.75 6.85
CA ILE A 27 4.30 10.65 7.72
C ILE A 27 5.49 11.40 7.10
N GLY A 28 5.75 11.20 5.80
CA GLY A 28 6.80 11.93 5.07
C GLY A 28 6.59 13.43 5.08
N LEU A 29 5.35 13.88 4.88
CA LEU A 29 4.97 15.28 4.95
C LEU A 29 5.16 15.85 6.37
N GLY A 30 4.80 15.10 7.42
CA GLY A 30 5.04 15.52 8.81
C GLY A 30 6.52 15.71 9.14
N ILE A 31 7.38 14.83 8.62
CA ILE A 31 8.84 14.97 8.75
C ILE A 31 9.36 16.16 7.93
N ALA A 32 8.76 16.42 6.76
CA ALA A 32 9.09 17.58 5.91
C ALA A 32 8.77 18.90 6.61
N VAL A 33 7.56 19.01 7.16
CA VAL A 33 7.07 20.24 7.81
C VAL A 33 7.81 20.52 9.12
N THR A 34 8.32 19.49 9.81
CA THR A 34 9.17 19.67 11.01
C THR A 34 10.62 20.06 10.70
N GLY A 35 11.01 20.18 9.42
CA GLY A 35 12.37 20.58 9.02
C GLY A 35 13.45 19.54 9.31
N ARG A 36 13.08 18.32 9.73
CA ARG A 36 13.99 17.21 10.06
C ARG A 36 14.21 16.25 8.89
N LEU A 37 13.76 16.62 7.70
CA LEU A 37 13.83 15.78 6.52
C LEU A 37 15.27 15.76 5.99
N THR A 38 16.00 14.70 6.34
CA THR A 38 17.35 14.46 5.84
C THR A 38 17.29 13.67 4.52
N PRO A 39 18.30 13.80 3.65
CA PRO A 39 18.38 13.05 2.39
C PRO A 39 18.25 11.54 2.58
N VAL A 40 18.71 11.00 3.72
CA VAL A 40 18.62 9.58 4.08
C VAL A 40 17.18 9.15 4.34
N ILE A 41 16.40 9.97 5.06
CA ILE A 41 14.98 9.66 5.34
C ILE A 41 14.19 9.65 4.03
N ALA A 42 14.40 10.64 3.16
CA ALA A 42 13.75 10.69 1.84
C ALA A 42 14.07 9.45 0.99
N ALA A 43 15.36 9.08 0.94
CA ALA A 43 15.85 7.94 0.16
C ALA A 43 15.27 6.59 0.62
N ILE A 44 14.94 6.44 1.91
CA ILE A 44 14.38 5.19 2.46
C ILE A 44 12.85 5.22 2.44
N LEU A 45 12.23 6.34 2.81
CA LEU A 45 10.78 6.45 2.95
C LEU A 45 10.04 6.22 1.63
N MET A 46 10.56 6.79 0.54
CA MET A 46 9.93 6.72 -0.79
C MET A 46 9.86 5.28 -1.36
N PRO A 47 10.94 4.47 -1.35
CA PRO A 47 10.85 3.08 -1.78
C PRO A 47 10.08 2.18 -0.79
N VAL A 48 10.15 2.43 0.51
CA VAL A 48 9.41 1.64 1.51
C VAL A 48 7.89 1.79 1.33
N SER A 49 7.42 2.99 0.97
CA SER A 49 5.99 3.22 0.71
C SER A 49 5.45 2.37 -0.44
N SER A 50 6.20 2.20 -1.53
CA SER A 50 5.74 1.40 -2.67
C SER A 50 5.90 -0.10 -2.42
N ILE A 51 7.00 -0.53 -1.79
CA ILE A 51 7.25 -1.94 -1.46
C ILE A 51 6.18 -2.48 -0.49
N SER A 52 5.82 -1.74 0.54
CA SER A 52 4.80 -2.14 1.52
C SER A 52 3.43 -2.38 0.86
N VAL A 53 3.03 -1.48 -0.05
CA VAL A 53 1.80 -1.60 -0.85
C VAL A 53 1.83 -2.85 -1.72
N VAL A 54 2.93 -3.08 -2.44
CA VAL A 54 3.08 -4.24 -3.34
C VAL A 54 3.04 -5.55 -2.56
N VAL A 55 3.75 -5.63 -1.43
CA VAL A 55 3.73 -6.81 -0.55
C VAL A 55 2.31 -7.05 -0.02
N TYR A 56 1.63 -6.01 0.46
CA TYR A 56 0.27 -6.12 0.97
C TYR A 56 -0.71 -6.63 -0.11
N VAL A 57 -0.71 -6.00 -1.29
CA VAL A 57 -1.58 -6.40 -2.40
C VAL A 57 -1.27 -7.82 -2.86
N THR A 58 0.01 -8.20 -2.94
CA THR A 58 0.43 -9.55 -3.37
C THR A 58 -0.04 -10.62 -2.39
N LEU A 59 0.13 -10.40 -1.08
CA LEU A 59 -0.31 -11.32 -0.04
C LEU A 59 -1.84 -11.46 -0.02
N TRP A 60 -2.56 -10.34 -0.06
CA TRP A 60 -4.03 -10.35 -0.08
C TRP A 60 -4.60 -10.99 -1.33
N THR A 61 -4.03 -10.71 -2.49
CA THR A 61 -4.49 -11.29 -3.76
C THR A 61 -4.16 -12.78 -3.83
N ASN A 62 -3.00 -13.21 -3.33
CA ASN A 62 -2.64 -14.63 -3.22
C ASN A 62 -3.57 -15.37 -2.24
N TRP A 63 -3.89 -14.77 -1.09
CA TRP A 63 -4.83 -15.35 -0.13
C TRP A 63 -6.24 -15.48 -0.72
N LEU A 64 -6.70 -14.46 -1.44
CA LEU A 64 -7.97 -14.49 -2.14
C LEU A 64 -8.00 -15.54 -3.26
N ALA A 65 -6.90 -15.68 -4.00
CA ALA A 65 -6.73 -16.70 -5.05
C ALA A 65 -6.76 -18.13 -4.49
N ARG A 66 -6.11 -18.38 -3.35
CA ARG A 66 -6.18 -19.69 -2.66
C ARG A 66 -7.58 -20.04 -2.18
N LYS A 67 -8.41 -19.05 -1.85
CA LYS A 67 -9.81 -19.24 -1.44
C LYS A 67 -10.76 -19.49 -2.63
N LEU A 68 -10.31 -19.23 -3.85
CA LEU A 68 -11.05 -19.46 -5.10
C LEU A 68 -10.72 -20.80 -5.76
N ARG A 69 -9.59 -21.42 -5.40
CA ARG A 69 -9.20 -22.78 -5.76
C ARG A 69 -9.92 -23.77 -4.87
#